data_AF-J6F4S1-F1
#
_entry.id   AF-J6F4S1-F1
#
_cell.length_a   1.000
_cell.length_b   1.000
_cell.length_c   1.000
_cell.angle_alpha   90.00
_cell.angle_beta   90.00
_cell.angle_gamma   90.00
#
_symmetry.space_group_name_H-M   'P 1'
#
loop_
_entity.id
_entity.type
_entity.pdbx_description
1 polymer ?
#
loop_
_entity_poly.entity_id
_entity_poly.type
_entity_poly.pdbx_seq_one_letter_code
_entity_poly.pdbx_strand_id
1 'polypeptide(L)'
;MNGSQSLVKQIVDQLNNANLDGTNEVVIAPPAIYLLDVSRNIKPPVEVAAQNSYTVNSGAYTGEISPEQIKDAGIPWVILGHSERRSLFGDSDKIVADKVKAALAVGLKVIACIGETLEEREKGVTNQPVWAIGTGKVATAQQAQDVHHDLRKWLGQRVSQPVADATRIIYGGSVNAKNCTELATGADIDGFLVGGASLKPEFIDICKCKKN
;
A
#
# COMPACT_ATOMS: atom_id res chain seq x y z
N MET A 1 0.26 -2.13 13.42
CA MET A 1 1.26 -3.12 13.88
C MET A 1 0.54 -4.32 14.51
N ASN A 2 0.28 -5.38 13.75
CA ASN A 2 -0.52 -6.54 14.20
C ASN A 2 0.15 -7.85 13.79
N GLY A 3 -0.06 -8.92 14.55
CA GLY A 3 0.40 -10.27 14.20
C GLY A 3 0.89 -11.08 15.39
N SER A 4 0.64 -12.39 15.34
CA SER A 4 1.30 -13.45 16.10
C SER A 4 1.72 -14.54 15.12
N GLN A 5 2.62 -15.45 15.50
CA GLN A 5 2.98 -16.59 14.63
C GLN A 5 1.74 -17.40 14.21
N SER A 6 0.78 -17.62 15.11
CA SER A 6 -0.46 -18.33 14.81
C SER A 6 -1.34 -17.57 13.80
N LEU A 7 -1.51 -16.27 13.98
CA LEU A 7 -2.32 -15.44 13.08
C LEU A 7 -1.68 -15.34 11.70
N VAL A 8 -0.36 -15.14 11.65
CA VAL A 8 0.39 -15.07 10.38
C VAL A 8 0.26 -16.38 9.62
N LYS A 9 0.45 -17.53 10.30
CA LYS A 9 0.27 -18.85 9.69
C LYS A 9 -1.16 -19.01 9.15
N GLN A 10 -2.17 -18.63 9.93
CA GLN A 10 -3.56 -18.71 9.51
C GLN A 10 -3.84 -17.90 8.24
N ILE A 11 -3.35 -16.65 8.17
CA ILE A 11 -3.55 -15.79 6.99
C ILE A 11 -2.83 -16.36 5.76
N VAL A 12 -1.59 -16.84 5.92
CA VAL A 12 -0.84 -17.48 4.83
C VAL A 12 -1.55 -18.75 4.33
N ASP A 13 -2.02 -19.60 5.23
CA ASP A 13 -2.78 -20.80 4.87
C ASP A 13 -4.09 -20.44 4.14
N GLN A 14 -4.80 -19.40 4.59
CA GLN A 14 -6.02 -18.92 3.93
C GLN A 14 -5.74 -18.42 2.51
N LEU A 15 -4.69 -17.62 2.31
CA LEU A 15 -4.32 -17.10 1.00
C LEU A 15 -3.80 -18.19 0.06
N ASN A 16 -3.00 -19.13 0.55
CA ASN A 16 -2.51 -20.26 -0.24
C ASN A 16 -3.64 -21.19 -0.72
N ASN A 17 -4.74 -21.26 0.02
CA ASN A 17 -5.92 -22.04 -0.34
C ASN A 17 -7.00 -21.20 -1.04
N ALA A 18 -6.83 -19.87 -1.10
CA ALA A 18 -7.70 -19.01 -1.87
C ALA A 18 -7.37 -19.24 -3.35
N ASN A 19 -8.33 -19.77 -4.10
CA ASN A 19 -8.22 -19.92 -5.56
C ASN A 19 -8.19 -18.53 -6.23
N LEU A 20 -7.03 -17.86 -6.16
CA LEU A 20 -6.74 -16.59 -6.80
C LEU A 20 -6.20 -16.91 -8.20
N ASP A 21 -6.92 -16.47 -9.22
CA ASP A 21 -6.66 -16.75 -10.64
C ASP A 21 -5.44 -15.99 -11.20
N GLY A 22 -4.82 -15.13 -10.40
CA GLY A 22 -3.68 -14.30 -10.79
C GLY A 22 -4.06 -13.10 -11.66
N THR A 23 -5.35 -12.80 -11.88
CA THR A 23 -5.74 -11.62 -12.66
C THR A 23 -5.47 -10.32 -11.92
N ASN A 24 -5.48 -10.35 -10.59
CA ASN A 24 -5.15 -9.23 -9.72
C ASN A 24 -3.78 -9.47 -9.06
N GLU A 25 -2.91 -8.44 -9.03
CA GLU A 25 -1.65 -8.50 -8.26
C GLU A 25 -1.99 -8.34 -6.78
N VAL A 26 -1.73 -9.37 -5.98
CA VAL A 26 -1.99 -9.39 -4.54
C VAL A 26 -0.66 -9.31 -3.80
N VAL A 27 -0.53 -8.32 -2.92
CA VAL A 27 0.67 -8.09 -2.12
C VAL A 27 0.30 -8.03 -0.64
N ILE A 28 1.01 -8.79 0.20
CA ILE A 28 0.85 -8.75 1.66
C ILE A 28 2.08 -8.13 2.33
N ALA A 29 1.85 -7.27 3.32
CA ALA A 29 2.92 -6.53 4.00
C ALA A 29 2.92 -6.83 5.51
N PRO A 30 3.55 -7.92 5.97
CA PRO A 30 3.64 -8.23 7.39
C PRO A 30 4.66 -7.32 8.11
N PRO A 31 4.60 -7.19 9.46
CA PRO A 31 5.70 -6.62 10.23
C PRO A 31 7.03 -7.32 9.94
N ALA A 32 8.14 -6.58 10.01
CA ALA A 32 9.47 -7.08 9.66
C ALA A 32 9.87 -8.38 10.38
N ILE A 33 9.44 -8.57 11.63
CA ILE A 33 9.71 -9.77 12.42
C ILE A 33 9.09 -11.05 11.83
N TYR A 34 8.05 -10.93 11.00
CA TYR A 34 7.37 -12.05 10.32
C TYR A 34 7.68 -12.11 8.82
N LEU A 35 8.46 -11.17 8.29
CA LEU A 35 8.59 -10.94 6.85
C LEU A 35 9.23 -12.12 6.10
N LEU A 36 10.34 -12.65 6.63
CA LEU A 36 11.02 -13.81 6.03
C LEU A 36 10.19 -15.09 6.16
N ASP A 37 9.48 -15.26 7.27
CA ASP A 37 8.61 -16.43 7.48
C ASP A 37 7.45 -16.43 6.47
N VAL A 38 6.78 -15.29 6.31
CA VAL A 38 5.72 -15.12 5.31
C VAL A 38 6.27 -15.36 3.90
N SER A 39 7.40 -14.75 3.54
CA SER A 39 8.00 -14.89 2.20
C SER A 39 8.39 -16.33 1.84
N ARG A 40 8.69 -17.18 2.82
CA ARG A 40 9.04 -18.59 2.59
C ARG A 40 7.82 -19.49 2.45
N ASN A 41 6.68 -19.10 3.02
CA ASN A 41 5.49 -19.95 3.12
C ASN A 41 4.35 -19.53 2.19
N ILE A 42 4.32 -18.29 1.72
CA ILE A 42 3.33 -17.82 0.75
C ILE A 42 3.64 -18.35 -0.66
N LYS A 43 2.61 -18.74 -1.41
CA LYS A 43 2.72 -19.25 -2.78
C LYS A 43 2.27 -18.19 -3.79
N PRO A 44 2.80 -18.23 -5.03
CA PRO A 44 2.24 -17.45 -6.13
C PRO A 44 0.73 -17.71 -6.30
N PRO A 45 -0.05 -16.70 -6.72
CA PRO A 45 0.37 -15.40 -7.26
C PRO A 45 0.59 -14.29 -6.21
N VAL A 46 0.57 -14.60 -4.91
CA VAL A 46 0.70 -13.58 -3.86
C VAL A 46 2.17 -13.19 -3.65
N GLU A 47 2.47 -11.89 -3.70
CA GLU A 47 3.79 -11.33 -3.42
C GLU A 47 3.86 -10.71 -2.01
N VAL A 48 5.07 -10.39 -1.55
CA VAL A 48 5.33 -9.84 -0.20
C VAL A 48 5.97 -8.47 -0.27
N ALA A 49 5.59 -7.57 0.64
CA ALA A 49 6.18 -6.26 0.82
C ALA A 49 6.73 -6.03 2.23
N ALA A 50 7.80 -5.25 2.35
CA ALA A 50 8.18 -4.64 3.62
C ALA A 50 7.28 -3.42 3.92
N GLN A 51 7.04 -3.13 5.21
CA GLN A 51 6.21 -1.99 5.62
C GLN A 51 6.96 -0.64 5.68
N ASN A 52 8.29 -0.66 5.62
CA ASN A 52 9.17 0.52 5.57
C ASN A 52 10.57 0.09 5.10
N SER A 53 11.36 1.06 4.66
CA SER A 53 12.81 0.94 4.48
C SER A 53 13.51 2.27 4.78
N TYR A 54 14.82 2.23 4.98
CA TYR A 54 15.63 3.42 5.24
C TYR A 54 16.10 4.13 3.95
N THR A 55 16.74 5.28 4.10
CA THR A 55 17.18 6.15 2.99
C THR A 55 18.49 5.73 2.34
N VAL A 56 19.24 4.82 2.97
CA VAL A 56 20.55 4.35 2.50
C VAL A 56 20.67 2.84 2.64
N ASN A 57 21.60 2.27 1.87
CA ASN A 57 21.75 0.82 1.74
C ASN A 57 22.48 0.16 2.92
N SER A 58 23.31 0.90 3.66
CA SER A 58 23.98 0.44 4.87
C SER A 58 24.48 1.63 5.70
N GLY A 59 24.77 1.38 6.98
CA GLY A 59 25.33 2.38 7.89
C GLY A 59 24.95 2.15 9.35
N ALA A 60 25.30 3.10 10.21
CA ALA A 60 25.04 3.04 11.65
C ALA A 60 23.61 3.49 12.01
N TYR A 61 22.61 2.70 11.61
CA TYR A 61 21.18 2.97 11.79
C TYR A 61 20.49 1.82 12.55
N THR A 62 20.83 1.67 13.82
CA THR A 62 20.33 0.58 14.68
C THR A 62 18.80 0.52 14.66
N GLY A 63 18.25 -0.62 14.26
CA GLY A 63 16.81 -0.90 14.22
C GLY A 63 16.14 -0.65 12.86
N GLU A 64 16.82 0.01 11.92
CA GLU A 64 16.31 0.21 10.58
C GLU A 64 16.63 -0.96 9.64
N ILE A 65 15.86 -1.07 8.55
CA ILE A 65 16.03 -2.07 7.49
C ILE A 65 16.33 -1.34 6.19
N SER A 66 17.45 -1.69 5.56
CA SER A 66 17.87 -1.02 4.32
C SER A 66 17.19 -1.59 3.07
N PRO A 67 17.17 -0.84 1.96
CA PRO A 67 16.64 -1.35 0.70
C PRO A 67 17.38 -2.58 0.18
N GLU A 68 18.71 -2.62 0.33
CA GLU A 68 19.52 -3.77 -0.06
C GLU A 68 19.18 -5.03 0.75
N GLN A 69 18.92 -4.91 2.06
CA GLN A 69 18.50 -6.05 2.88
C GLN A 69 17.17 -6.64 2.43
N ILE A 70 16.20 -5.78 2.04
CA ILE A 70 14.90 -6.23 1.52
C ILE A 70 15.10 -6.94 0.18
N LYS A 71 15.94 -6.37 -0.70
CA LYS A 71 16.24 -6.95 -2.01
C LYS A 71 16.96 -8.30 -1.89
N ASP A 72 17.97 -8.39 -1.03
CA ASP A 72 18.73 -9.60 -0.75
C ASP A 72 17.84 -10.72 -0.18
N ALA A 73 16.87 -10.36 0.67
CA ALA A 73 15.87 -11.28 1.18
C ALA A 73 14.87 -11.80 0.12
N GLY A 74 14.98 -11.36 -1.14
CA GLY A 74 14.11 -11.78 -2.23
C GLY A 74 12.71 -11.14 -2.20
N ILE A 75 12.55 -10.04 -1.46
CA ILE A 75 11.25 -9.39 -1.26
C ILE A 75 11.07 -8.30 -2.33
N PRO A 76 10.04 -8.39 -3.19
CA PRO A 76 9.94 -7.51 -4.36
C PRO A 76 9.40 -6.11 -4.06
N TRP A 77 8.67 -5.91 -2.96
CA TRP A 77 7.93 -4.68 -2.69
C TRP A 77 8.31 -3.99 -1.37
N VAL A 78 8.07 -2.67 -1.30
CA VAL A 78 8.09 -1.91 -0.04
C VAL A 78 7.05 -0.79 -0.02
N ILE A 79 6.40 -0.60 1.14
CA ILE A 79 5.52 0.53 1.43
C ILE A 79 6.34 1.67 2.03
N LEU A 80 6.18 2.89 1.51
CA LEU A 80 6.92 4.07 1.98
C LEU A 80 5.99 5.28 2.12
N GLY A 81 6.24 6.09 3.16
CA GLY A 81 5.47 7.30 3.41
C GLY A 81 4.04 7.06 3.90
N HIS A 82 3.75 5.91 4.52
CA HIS A 82 2.45 5.64 5.13
C HIS A 82 2.07 6.75 6.13
N SER A 83 0.78 7.09 6.23
CA SER A 83 0.30 8.22 7.04
C SER A 83 0.78 8.12 8.50
N GLU A 84 0.74 6.94 9.10
CA GLU A 84 1.26 6.68 10.45
C GLU A 84 2.75 7.05 10.57
N ARG A 85 3.57 6.79 9.53
CA ARG A 85 4.99 7.17 9.51
C ARG A 85 5.18 8.68 9.44
N ARG A 86 4.38 9.35 8.63
CA ARG A 86 4.42 10.81 8.50
C ARG A 86 4.03 11.49 9.80
N SER A 87 2.89 11.09 10.37
CA SER A 87 2.31 11.74 11.56
C SER A 87 2.99 11.35 12.88
N LEU A 88 3.38 10.08 13.06
CA LEU A 88 3.90 9.60 14.34
C LEU A 88 5.44 9.52 14.37
N PHE A 89 6.07 9.31 13.22
CA PHE A 89 7.51 9.01 13.13
C PHE A 89 8.30 10.06 12.34
N GLY A 90 7.64 11.13 11.86
CA GLY A 90 8.31 12.28 11.24
C GLY A 90 8.85 12.02 9.83
N ASP A 91 8.31 11.05 9.09
CA ASP A 91 8.64 10.86 7.68
C ASP A 91 8.15 12.08 6.85
N SER A 92 9.00 13.08 6.69
CA SER A 92 8.74 14.26 5.85
C SER A 92 8.73 13.91 4.37
N ASP A 93 8.19 14.80 3.52
CA ASP A 93 8.18 14.60 2.07
C ASP A 93 9.58 14.35 1.50
N LYS A 94 10.58 15.07 2.01
CA LYS A 94 11.98 14.86 1.62
C LYS A 94 12.46 13.47 2.03
N ILE A 95 12.20 13.03 3.27
CA ILE A 95 12.61 11.70 3.74
C ILE A 95 11.94 10.61 2.90
N VAL A 96 10.65 10.74 2.62
CA VAL A 96 9.92 9.77 1.79
C VAL A 96 10.50 9.74 0.37
N ALA A 97 10.76 10.90 -0.24
CA ALA A 97 11.38 10.96 -1.56
C ALA A 97 12.76 10.29 -1.59
N ASP A 98 13.60 10.52 -0.56
CA ASP A 98 14.91 9.89 -0.44
C ASP A 98 14.78 8.36 -0.27
N LYS A 99 13.83 7.87 0.54
CA LYS A 99 13.54 6.43 0.68
C LYS A 99 13.06 5.81 -0.64
N VAL A 100 12.13 6.46 -1.34
CA VAL A 100 11.60 5.99 -2.63
C VAL A 100 12.73 5.87 -3.65
N LYS A 101 13.58 6.90 -3.74
CA LYS A 101 14.76 6.89 -4.60
C LYS A 101 15.69 5.72 -4.28
N ALA A 102 16.00 5.50 -2.99
CA ALA A 102 16.88 4.41 -2.56
C ALA A 102 16.28 3.03 -2.88
N ALA A 103 14.99 2.82 -2.63
CA ALA A 103 14.30 1.57 -2.94
C ALA A 103 14.25 1.26 -4.45
N LEU A 104 13.93 2.26 -5.27
CA LEU A 104 13.92 2.10 -6.72
C LEU A 104 15.32 1.82 -7.28
N ALA A 105 16.37 2.43 -6.72
CA ALA A 105 17.75 2.26 -7.17
C ALA A 105 18.26 0.81 -7.02
N VAL A 106 17.73 0.05 -6.06
CA VAL A 106 18.07 -1.38 -5.86
C VAL A 106 17.07 -2.32 -6.54
N GLY A 107 16.12 -1.79 -7.31
CA GLY A 107 15.13 -2.56 -8.06
C GLY A 107 14.03 -3.17 -7.19
N LEU A 108 13.63 -2.49 -6.12
CA LEU A 108 12.36 -2.77 -5.43
C LEU A 108 11.21 -2.06 -6.15
N LYS A 109 10.05 -2.70 -6.19
CA LYS A 109 8.79 -2.05 -6.52
C LYS A 109 8.30 -1.27 -5.28
N VAL A 110 7.71 -0.09 -5.46
CA VAL A 110 7.37 0.81 -4.34
C VAL A 110 5.88 1.14 -4.31
N ILE A 111 5.26 1.00 -3.14
CA ILE A 111 3.94 1.56 -2.82
C ILE A 111 4.18 2.88 -2.06
N ALA A 112 4.15 4.00 -2.78
CA ALA A 112 4.37 5.33 -2.22
C ALA A 112 3.04 5.93 -1.74
N CYS A 113 2.90 6.13 -0.42
CA CYS A 113 1.68 6.66 0.19
C CYS A 113 1.71 8.19 0.27
N ILE A 114 0.58 8.79 -0.11
CA ILE A 114 0.35 10.24 -0.08
C ILE A 114 -1.07 10.56 0.44
N GLY A 115 -1.24 11.79 0.91
CA GLY A 115 -2.53 12.44 1.17
C GLY A 115 -2.45 13.49 2.30
N GLU A 116 -3.54 14.21 2.53
CA GLU A 116 -3.82 15.19 3.60
C GLU A 116 -4.63 14.66 4.79
N THR A 117 -4.38 15.20 5.98
CA THR A 117 -5.15 14.95 7.20
C THR A 117 -6.62 15.41 7.11
N LEU A 118 -7.49 14.86 7.97
CA LEU A 118 -8.89 15.32 8.09
C LEU A 118 -9.00 16.83 8.37
N GLU A 119 -8.08 17.38 9.16
CA GLU A 119 -8.05 18.80 9.51
C GLU A 119 -7.71 19.69 8.31
N GLU A 120 -6.79 19.27 7.44
CA GLU A 120 -6.45 19.98 6.20
C GLU A 120 -7.64 20.01 5.22
N ARG A 121 -8.43 18.94 5.18
CA ARG A 121 -9.66 18.88 4.38
C ARG A 121 -10.78 19.74 4.97
N GLU A 122 -11.02 19.69 6.28
CA GLU A 122 -12.07 20.47 6.95
C GLU A 122 -11.80 21.98 6.88
N LYS A 123 -10.53 22.39 6.81
CA LYS A 123 -10.12 23.78 6.59
C LYS A 123 -10.15 24.21 5.12
N GLY A 124 -10.50 23.31 4.19
CA GLY A 124 -10.55 23.59 2.75
C GLY A 124 -9.17 23.85 2.13
N VAL A 125 -8.09 23.36 2.76
CA VAL A 125 -6.72 23.67 2.35
C VAL A 125 -6.23 22.76 1.22
N THR A 126 -6.84 21.57 1.02
CA THR A 126 -6.44 20.61 -0.02
C THR A 126 -7.57 19.66 -0.48
N ASN A 127 -7.54 19.26 -1.76
CA ASN A 127 -8.52 18.38 -2.43
C ASN A 127 -8.11 16.89 -2.47
N GLN A 128 -7.49 16.29 -1.44
CA GLN A 128 -7.16 14.85 -1.43
C GLN A 128 -7.88 14.12 -0.26
N PRO A 129 -7.67 12.82 0.08
CA PRO A 129 -8.29 12.12 1.22
C PRO A 129 -7.30 11.22 2.06
N VAL A 130 -6.76 11.63 3.23
CA VAL A 130 -6.15 10.67 4.24
C VAL A 130 -7.12 10.25 5.34
N TRP A 131 -8.24 10.95 5.47
CA TRP A 131 -9.18 10.80 6.58
C TRP A 131 -9.87 9.42 6.70
N ALA A 132 -9.79 8.58 5.67
CA ALA A 132 -10.48 7.30 5.64
C ALA A 132 -9.73 6.14 6.34
N ILE A 133 -8.52 6.36 6.87
CA ILE A 133 -7.73 5.32 7.53
C ILE A 133 -8.10 5.22 9.02
N GLY A 134 -8.67 4.08 9.44
CA GLY A 134 -8.85 3.75 10.86
C GLY A 134 -9.93 4.52 11.63
N THR A 135 -10.64 5.47 11.00
CA THR A 135 -11.64 6.34 11.65
C THR A 135 -13.08 5.83 11.58
N GLY A 136 -13.34 4.77 10.79
CA GLY A 136 -14.69 4.29 10.49
C GLY A 136 -15.51 5.19 9.54
N LYS A 137 -14.99 6.37 9.17
CA LYS A 137 -15.57 7.21 8.11
C LYS A 137 -14.98 6.77 6.76
N VAL A 138 -15.85 6.48 5.80
CA VAL A 138 -15.49 5.95 4.48
C VAL A 138 -15.64 7.07 3.45
N ALA A 139 -14.61 7.33 2.62
CA ALA A 139 -14.77 8.17 1.45
C ALA A 139 -15.80 7.57 0.51
N THR A 140 -16.71 8.39 0.01
CA THR A 140 -17.61 7.92 -1.05
C THR A 140 -16.78 7.53 -2.27
N ALA A 141 -17.28 6.60 -3.08
CA ALA A 141 -16.57 6.18 -4.29
C ALA A 141 -16.26 7.38 -5.19
N GLN A 142 -17.16 8.35 -5.28
CA GLN A 142 -16.93 9.60 -6.01
C GLN A 142 -15.78 10.42 -5.44
N GLN A 143 -15.69 10.58 -4.12
CA GLN A 143 -14.59 11.32 -3.49
C GLN A 143 -13.23 10.66 -3.72
N ALA A 144 -13.17 9.33 -3.68
CA ALA A 144 -11.95 8.61 -4.02
C ALA A 144 -11.60 8.80 -5.50
N GLN A 145 -12.59 8.70 -6.40
CA GLN A 145 -12.41 8.89 -7.83
C GLN A 145 -11.91 10.29 -8.19
N ASP A 146 -12.49 11.36 -7.62
CA ASP A 146 -12.10 12.74 -7.91
C ASP A 146 -10.62 13.00 -7.60
N VAL A 147 -10.16 12.48 -6.46
CA VAL A 147 -8.75 12.59 -6.05
C VAL A 147 -7.84 11.82 -6.99
N HIS A 148 -8.20 10.57 -7.27
CA HIS A 148 -7.40 9.72 -8.14
C HIS A 148 -7.29 10.33 -9.54
N HIS A 149 -8.38 10.91 -10.04
CA HIS A 149 -8.42 11.65 -11.30
C HIS A 149 -7.46 12.84 -11.29
N ASP A 150 -7.53 13.68 -10.25
CA ASP A 150 -6.65 14.85 -10.12
C ASP A 150 -5.18 14.45 -10.00
N LEU A 151 -4.87 13.36 -9.29
CA LEU A 151 -3.52 12.83 -9.18
C LEU A 151 -3.00 12.29 -10.51
N ARG A 152 -3.81 11.52 -11.26
CA ARG A 152 -3.43 11.01 -12.57
C ARG A 152 -3.23 12.15 -13.57
N LYS A 153 -4.11 13.15 -13.56
CA LYS A 153 -3.97 14.37 -14.36
C LYS A 153 -2.68 15.12 -14.03
N TRP A 154 -2.36 15.26 -12.74
CA TRP A 154 -1.11 15.88 -12.29
C TRP A 154 0.11 15.11 -12.81
N LEU A 155 0.11 13.78 -12.74
CA LEU A 155 1.18 12.93 -13.29
C LEU A 155 1.34 13.14 -14.81
N GLY A 156 0.22 13.24 -15.54
CA GLY A 156 0.23 13.46 -17.00
C GLY A 156 0.86 14.79 -17.37
N GLN A 157 0.59 15.84 -16.58
CA GLN A 157 1.09 17.19 -16.80
C GLN A 157 2.53 17.40 -16.33
N ARG A 158 2.94 16.77 -15.24
CA ARG A 158 4.25 17.00 -14.60
C ARG A 158 5.32 16.00 -14.98
N VAL A 159 4.94 14.79 -15.38
CA VAL A 159 5.88 13.74 -15.78
C VAL A 159 5.68 13.42 -17.26
N SER A 160 4.60 12.71 -17.60
CA SER A 160 4.15 12.48 -18.98
C SER A 160 2.85 11.66 -18.97
N GLN A 161 2.08 11.71 -20.05
CA GLN A 161 0.86 10.90 -20.18
C GLN A 161 1.13 9.38 -20.08
N PRO A 162 2.16 8.81 -20.75
CA PRO A 162 2.45 7.37 -20.62
C PRO A 162 2.77 6.94 -19.18
N VAL A 163 3.44 7.81 -18.39
CA VAL A 163 3.69 7.52 -16.98
C VAL A 163 2.40 7.57 -16.17
N ALA A 164 1.53 8.55 -16.43
CA ALA A 164 0.24 8.64 -15.77
C ALA A 164 -0.64 7.41 -16.04
N ASP A 165 -0.68 6.94 -17.28
CA ASP A 165 -1.46 5.77 -17.70
C ASP A 165 -0.91 4.46 -17.12
N ALA A 166 0.41 4.36 -16.98
CA ALA A 166 1.07 3.16 -16.42
C ALA A 166 1.10 3.13 -14.88
N THR A 167 0.94 4.28 -14.21
CA THR A 167 1.01 4.36 -12.76
C THR A 167 -0.30 3.90 -12.13
N ARG A 168 -0.24 2.85 -11.32
CA ARG A 168 -1.38 2.37 -10.55
C ARG A 168 -1.61 3.26 -9.33
N ILE A 169 -2.81 3.80 -9.20
CA ILE A 169 -3.25 4.60 -8.06
C ILE A 169 -4.26 3.77 -7.27
N ILE A 170 -3.86 3.35 -6.07
CA ILE A 170 -4.66 2.49 -5.21
C ILE A 170 -5.26 3.29 -4.04
N TYR A 171 -6.50 2.98 -3.69
CA TYR A 171 -7.21 3.66 -2.61
C TYR A 171 -6.84 3.03 -1.26
N GLY A 172 -6.30 3.83 -0.35
CA GLY A 172 -5.82 3.38 0.97
C GLY A 172 -6.76 3.61 2.15
N GLY A 173 -8.00 4.03 1.90
CA GLY A 173 -8.97 4.26 2.96
C GLY A 173 -9.62 2.99 3.52
N SER A 174 -10.73 3.14 4.23
CA SER A 174 -11.48 2.03 4.80
C SER A 174 -12.17 1.17 3.71
N VAL A 175 -11.45 0.15 3.25
CA VAL A 175 -11.92 -0.87 2.29
C VAL A 175 -12.30 -2.15 3.03
N ASN A 176 -13.42 -2.75 2.65
CA ASN A 176 -13.90 -4.05 3.14
C ASN A 176 -14.72 -4.75 2.04
N ALA A 177 -15.14 -5.99 2.27
CA ALA A 177 -15.87 -6.78 1.26
C ALA A 177 -17.22 -6.16 0.85
N LYS A 178 -17.80 -5.26 1.66
CA LYS A 178 -19.09 -4.62 1.36
C LYS A 178 -18.97 -3.45 0.40
N ASN A 179 -17.81 -2.78 0.35
CA ASN A 179 -17.64 -1.54 -0.43
C ASN A 179 -16.59 -1.64 -1.55
N CYS A 180 -15.78 -2.71 -1.61
CA CYS A 180 -14.73 -2.83 -2.60
C CYS A 180 -15.26 -2.77 -4.04
N THR A 181 -16.41 -3.40 -4.33
CA THR A 181 -17.01 -3.41 -5.68
C THR A 181 -17.46 -2.02 -6.11
N GLU A 182 -18.04 -1.23 -5.20
CA GLU A 182 -18.46 0.14 -5.49
C GLU A 182 -17.23 1.02 -5.75
N LEU A 183 -16.19 0.94 -4.90
CA LEU A 183 -14.94 1.67 -5.08
C LEU A 183 -14.23 1.30 -6.38
N ALA A 184 -14.29 0.02 -6.79
CA ALA A 184 -13.69 -0.47 -8.02
C ALA A 184 -14.37 0.07 -9.30
N THR A 185 -15.52 0.74 -9.20
CA THR A 185 -16.14 1.41 -10.36
C THR A 185 -15.43 2.70 -10.78
N GLY A 186 -14.56 3.26 -9.94
CA GLY A 186 -13.79 4.45 -10.26
C GLY A 186 -12.79 4.21 -11.40
N ALA A 187 -12.91 4.98 -12.47
CA ALA A 187 -12.03 4.87 -13.65
C ALA A 187 -10.54 5.10 -13.32
N ASP A 188 -10.23 5.88 -12.29
CA ASP A 188 -8.87 6.18 -11.85
C ASP A 188 -8.45 5.42 -10.58
N ILE A 189 -9.31 4.52 -10.08
CA ILE A 189 -9.00 3.61 -8.95
C ILE A 189 -8.51 2.28 -9.53
N ASP A 190 -7.27 1.90 -9.22
CA ASP A 190 -6.62 0.71 -9.78
C ASP A 190 -6.45 -0.43 -8.78
N GLY A 191 -6.96 -0.26 -7.55
CA GLY A 191 -6.88 -1.26 -6.50
C GLY A 191 -6.94 -0.63 -5.10
N PHE A 192 -6.49 -1.39 -4.10
CA PHE A 192 -6.65 -1.02 -2.69
C PHE A 192 -5.39 -1.28 -1.87
N LEU A 193 -5.12 -0.39 -0.90
CA LEU A 193 -4.21 -0.67 0.21
C LEU A 193 -5.06 -0.91 1.46
N VAL A 194 -5.20 -2.19 1.85
CA VAL A 194 -6.20 -2.62 2.84
C VAL A 194 -5.59 -2.76 4.22
N GLY A 195 -6.11 -2.01 5.19
CA GLY A 195 -5.72 -2.09 6.61
C GLY A 195 -6.39 -3.26 7.34
N GLY A 196 -7.27 -2.97 8.30
CA GLY A 196 -7.82 -3.98 9.23
C GLY A 196 -8.57 -5.15 8.58
N ALA A 197 -9.19 -4.94 7.41
CA ALA A 197 -9.87 -6.03 6.68
C ALA A 197 -8.88 -7.06 6.11
N SER A 198 -7.60 -6.71 5.92
CA SER A 198 -6.56 -7.65 5.44
C SER A 198 -6.22 -8.75 6.44
N LEU A 199 -6.58 -8.57 7.71
CA LEU A 199 -6.33 -9.54 8.78
C LEU A 199 -7.46 -10.57 8.94
N LYS A 200 -8.47 -10.53 8.05
CA LYS A 200 -9.71 -11.28 8.16
C LYS A 200 -9.97 -12.09 6.89
N PRO A 201 -10.81 -13.15 6.96
CA PRO A 201 -11.17 -13.95 5.78
C PRO A 201 -11.78 -13.14 4.62
N GLU A 202 -12.47 -12.04 4.94
CA GLU A 202 -13.07 -11.13 3.94
C GLU A 202 -12.04 -10.52 2.97
N PHE A 203 -10.75 -10.55 3.30
CA PHE A 203 -9.69 -10.08 2.40
C PHE A 203 -9.66 -10.84 1.07
N ILE A 204 -10.04 -12.13 1.06
CA ILE A 204 -10.11 -12.93 -0.18
C ILE A 204 -11.15 -12.37 -1.14
N ASP A 205 -12.28 -11.89 -0.63
CA ASP A 205 -13.33 -11.27 -1.45
C ASP A 205 -12.84 -9.96 -2.05
N ILE A 206 -12.09 -9.17 -1.27
CA ILE A 206 -11.44 -7.93 -1.74
C ILE A 206 -10.40 -8.24 -2.82
N CYS A 207 -9.58 -9.28 -2.64
CA CYS A 207 -8.58 -9.71 -3.65
C CYS A 207 -9.22 -10.14 -4.97
N LYS A 208 -10.45 -10.67 -4.94
CA LYS A 208 -11.21 -11.08 -6.12
C LYS A 208 -12.03 -9.95 -6.74
N CYS A 209 -12.09 -8.79 -6.09
CA CYS A 209 -12.77 -7.63 -6.63
C CYS A 209 -12.11 -7.21 -7.94
N LYS A 210 -12.90 -7.12 -9.02
CA LYS A 210 -12.42 -6.70 -10.33
C LYS A 210 -12.93 -5.29 -10.63
N LYS A 211 -12.11 -4.53 -11.36
CA LYS A 211 -12.55 -3.29 -11.99
C LYS A 211 -13.58 -3.66 -13.06
N ASN A 212 -14.76 -3.06 -13.00
CA ASN A 212 -15.83 -3.27 -13.97
C ASN A 212 -15.54 -2.56 -15.29
#